data_AF-A0A7I7QVD8-F1
#
_entry.id   AF-A0A7I7QVD8-F1
#
_cell.length_a   1.000
_cell.length_b   1.000
_cell.length_c   1.000
_cell.angle_alpha   90.00
_cell.angle_beta   90.00
_cell.angle_gamma   90.00
#
_symmetry.space_group_name_H-M   'P 1'
#
loop_
_entity.id
_entity.type
_entity.pdbx_description
1 polymer ?
#
loop_
_entity_poly.entity_id
_entity_poly.type
_entity_poly.pdbx_seq_one_letter_code
_entity_poly.pdbx_strand_id
1 'polypeptide(L)'
;MTRIGGLLTLLAINAVPAFGWFAGNWSDGTTLAVYWFENVAVCLSVWARIVVHRRRSPRRGHFRYEAAGESKRSSTGSFVQGYLITTLAFCTAHGVFLGMILLLLTVNGRGEFAVVDWRTVGIGCACVVVVLLVDFAVDLKRLPNWSFLSIEQMAYRGLGRVVVVHLTLIFGLVAVAITDAPNSLFGVFIVLKTLYAVASALPQWEPASAPPWLSRVMNRMPNVHPGEKFEEFWARDRVGELERRARNEEPWTPPGTRRVH
;
A
#
# COMPACT_ATOMS: atom_id res chain seq x y z
N MET A 1 13.10 -6.71 -12.10
CA MET A 1 13.40 -5.42 -12.75
C MET A 1 12.24 -5.06 -13.70
N THR A 2 11.34 -4.18 -13.26
CA THR A 2 10.31 -3.47 -14.06
C THR A 2 9.96 -2.19 -13.29
N ARG A 3 11.00 -1.44 -12.88
CA ARG A 3 10.82 -0.26 -12.03
C ARG A 3 10.14 0.90 -12.76
N ILE A 4 10.38 1.05 -14.07
CA ILE A 4 9.99 2.25 -14.83
C ILE A 4 8.49 2.30 -15.15
N GLY A 5 7.89 1.20 -15.62
CA GLY A 5 6.45 1.15 -15.94
C GLY A 5 5.57 1.36 -14.72
N GLY A 6 5.84 0.64 -13.63
CA GLY A 6 5.11 0.82 -12.36
C GLY A 6 5.33 2.19 -11.73
N LEU A 7 6.51 2.81 -11.90
CA LEU A 7 6.77 4.18 -11.48
C LEU A 7 5.97 5.21 -12.29
N LEU A 8 5.89 5.05 -13.61
CA LEU A 8 5.11 5.94 -14.46
C LEU A 8 3.61 5.84 -14.16
N THR A 9 3.10 4.63 -13.91
CA THR A 9 1.70 4.44 -13.50
C THR A 9 1.44 5.05 -12.12
N LEU A 10 2.35 4.87 -11.16
CA LEU A 10 2.28 5.54 -9.86
C LEU A 10 2.29 7.06 -10.00
N LEU A 11 3.19 7.61 -10.82
CA LEU A 11 3.28 9.06 -11.06
C LEU A 11 2.03 9.59 -11.76
N ALA A 12 1.54 8.90 -12.79
CA ALA A 12 0.34 9.29 -13.53
C ALA A 12 -0.91 9.26 -12.65
N ILE A 13 -1.07 8.22 -11.83
CA ILE A 13 -2.21 8.08 -10.92
C ILE A 13 -2.17 9.17 -9.84
N ASN A 14 -1.00 9.47 -9.28
CA ASN A 14 -0.86 10.59 -8.33
C ASN A 14 -1.02 11.96 -9.00
N ALA A 15 -0.74 12.07 -10.30
CA ALA A 15 -0.89 13.31 -11.07
C ALA A 15 -2.35 13.65 -11.36
N VAL A 16 -3.28 12.69 -11.42
CA VAL A 16 -4.70 13.01 -11.71
C VAL A 16 -5.34 13.90 -10.64
N PRO A 17 -5.29 13.59 -9.33
CA PRO A 17 -5.81 14.50 -8.31
C PRO A 17 -4.99 15.78 -8.18
N ALA A 18 -3.67 15.70 -8.37
CA ALA A 18 -2.80 16.87 -8.30
C ALA A 18 -3.08 17.87 -9.44
N PHE A 19 -3.30 17.37 -10.65
CA PHE A 19 -3.67 18.18 -11.80
C PHE A 19 -5.09 18.75 -11.66
N GLY A 20 -6.04 17.94 -11.18
CA GLY A 20 -7.40 18.42 -10.87
C GLY A 20 -7.40 19.56 -9.86
N TRP A 21 -6.56 19.48 -8.83
CA TRP A 21 -6.41 20.52 -7.81
C TRP A 21 -5.67 21.77 -8.32
N PHE A 22 -4.51 21.62 -8.95
CA PHE A 22 -3.66 22.76 -9.34
C PHE A 22 -4.08 23.43 -10.66
N ALA A 23 -4.69 22.70 -11.59
CA ALA A 23 -5.02 23.19 -12.93
C ALA A 23 -6.52 23.08 -13.27
N GLY A 24 -7.28 22.24 -12.54
CA GLY A 24 -8.67 21.94 -12.84
C GLY A 24 -9.72 22.73 -12.04
N ASN A 25 -9.32 23.58 -11.08
CA ASN A 25 -10.21 24.27 -10.13
C ASN A 25 -11.14 23.31 -9.36
N TRP A 26 -10.71 22.07 -9.10
CA TRP A 26 -11.51 21.13 -8.32
C TRP A 26 -11.63 21.59 -6.88
N SER A 27 -12.83 21.47 -6.31
CA SER A 27 -13.02 21.65 -4.87
C SER A 27 -12.31 20.57 -4.06
N ASP A 28 -12.07 20.86 -2.77
CA ASP A 28 -11.40 19.95 -1.83
C ASP A 28 -12.20 18.65 -1.72
N GLY A 29 -13.52 18.76 -1.57
CA GLY A 29 -14.43 17.61 -1.55
C GLY A 29 -14.34 16.72 -2.79
N THR A 30 -14.31 17.32 -3.98
CA THR A 30 -14.19 16.59 -5.26
C THR A 30 -12.87 15.84 -5.36
N THR A 31 -11.76 16.52 -5.04
CA THR A 31 -10.42 15.93 -5.13
C THR A 31 -10.25 14.79 -4.14
N LEU A 32 -10.79 14.97 -2.94
CA LEU A 32 -10.74 13.99 -1.86
C LEU A 32 -11.56 12.74 -2.19
N ALA A 33 -12.73 12.90 -2.79
CA ALA A 33 -13.57 11.79 -3.27
C ALA A 33 -12.88 10.98 -4.38
N VAL A 34 -12.29 11.66 -5.38
CA VAL A 34 -11.53 11.00 -6.46
C VAL A 34 -10.33 10.26 -5.90
N TYR A 35 -9.61 10.86 -4.94
CA TYR A 35 -8.46 10.22 -4.30
C TYR A 35 -8.84 8.97 -3.49
N TRP A 36 -9.94 9.01 -2.75
CA TRP A 36 -10.43 7.83 -2.05
C TRP A 36 -10.76 6.70 -3.02
N PHE A 37 -11.49 7.02 -4.10
CA PHE A 37 -11.81 6.05 -5.13
C PHE A 37 -10.55 5.49 -5.80
N GLU A 38 -9.57 6.34 -6.10
CA GLU A 38 -8.28 5.95 -6.66
C GLU A 38 -7.60 4.88 -5.81
N ASN A 39 -7.53 5.09 -4.50
CA ASN A 39 -6.95 4.11 -3.57
C ASN A 39 -7.69 2.78 -3.62
N VAL A 40 -9.03 2.80 -3.62
CA VAL A 40 -9.86 1.59 -3.73
C VAL A 40 -9.58 0.88 -5.06
N ALA A 41 -9.56 1.61 -6.17
CA ALA A 41 -9.36 1.06 -7.51
C ALA A 41 -7.96 0.44 -7.67
N VAL A 42 -6.90 1.11 -7.17
CA VAL A 42 -5.54 0.58 -7.14
C VAL A 42 -5.49 -0.74 -6.37
N CYS A 43 -6.10 -0.77 -5.19
CA CYS A 43 -6.17 -1.95 -4.33
C CYS A 43 -6.87 -3.13 -5.02
N LEU A 44 -8.01 -2.89 -5.65
CA LEU A 44 -8.73 -3.91 -6.41
C LEU A 44 -7.93 -4.39 -7.64
N SER A 45 -7.20 -3.47 -8.28
CA SER A 45 -6.32 -3.79 -9.41
C SER A 45 -5.16 -4.71 -8.98
N VAL A 46 -4.59 -4.48 -7.80
CA VAL A 46 -3.59 -5.39 -7.21
C VAL A 46 -4.21 -6.74 -6.87
N TRP A 47 -5.39 -6.76 -6.22
CA TRP A 47 -6.11 -8.00 -5.95
C TRP A 47 -6.35 -8.82 -7.23
N ALA A 48 -6.78 -8.17 -8.32
CA ALA A 48 -6.97 -8.82 -9.62
C ALA A 48 -5.66 -9.45 -10.14
N ARG A 49 -4.52 -8.76 -10.00
CA ARG A 49 -3.20 -9.32 -10.37
C ARG A 49 -2.85 -10.54 -9.54
N ILE A 50 -3.12 -10.53 -8.23
CA ILE A 50 -2.88 -11.68 -7.35
C ILE A 50 -3.74 -12.87 -7.80
N VAL A 51 -5.02 -12.66 -8.11
CA VAL A 51 -5.93 -13.71 -8.60
C VAL A 51 -5.46 -14.30 -9.94
N VAL A 52 -5.08 -13.45 -10.90
CA VAL A 52 -4.56 -13.92 -12.20
C VAL A 52 -3.25 -14.68 -12.02
N HIS A 53 -2.34 -14.17 -11.20
CA HIS A 53 -1.07 -14.84 -10.90
C HIS A 53 -1.31 -16.19 -10.24
N ARG A 54 -2.23 -16.29 -9.27
CA ARG A 54 -2.60 -17.56 -8.62
C ARG A 54 -3.08 -18.60 -9.63
N ARG A 55 -3.81 -18.18 -10.67
CA ARG A 55 -4.32 -19.08 -11.72
C ARG A 55 -3.25 -19.49 -12.74
N ARG A 56 -2.35 -18.57 -13.13
CA ARG A 56 -1.37 -18.81 -14.20
C ARG A 56 -0.01 -19.33 -13.70
N SER A 57 0.34 -19.04 -12.45
CA SER A 57 1.60 -19.44 -11.81
C SER A 57 1.30 -19.78 -10.33
N PRO A 58 0.67 -20.95 -10.08
CA PRO A 58 0.26 -21.33 -8.74
C PRO A 58 1.48 -21.63 -7.87
N ARG A 59 1.73 -20.76 -6.90
CA ARG A 59 2.79 -20.90 -5.89
C ARG A 59 2.19 -21.17 -4.51
N ARG A 60 2.93 -21.87 -3.66
CA ARG A 60 2.51 -22.22 -2.29
C ARG A 60 2.04 -21.02 -1.50
N GLY A 61 2.73 -19.88 -1.60
CA GLY A 61 2.37 -18.64 -0.91
C GLY A 61 0.95 -18.14 -1.18
N HIS A 62 0.33 -18.46 -2.33
CA HIS A 62 -1.06 -18.07 -2.61
C HIS A 62 -2.10 -18.84 -1.79
N PHE A 63 -1.76 -20.07 -1.37
CA PHE A 63 -2.67 -21.02 -0.74
C PHE A 63 -2.33 -21.26 0.73
N ARG A 64 -1.03 -21.33 1.05
CA ARG A 64 -0.48 -21.51 2.40
C ARG A 64 0.54 -20.41 2.65
N TYR A 65 0.02 -19.21 2.88
CA TYR A 65 0.85 -18.04 3.07
C TYR A 65 1.54 -18.05 4.44
N GLU A 66 2.86 -17.92 4.45
CA GLU A 66 3.62 -17.64 5.66
C GLU A 66 3.96 -16.14 5.69
N ALA A 67 3.37 -15.40 6.63
CA ALA A 67 3.59 -13.96 6.82
C ALA A 67 4.94 -13.66 7.50
N ALA A 68 5.47 -12.44 7.30
CA ALA A 68 6.68 -11.97 7.96
C ALA A 68 6.43 -11.54 9.44
N GLY A 69 7.43 -11.73 10.30
CA GLY A 69 7.45 -11.26 11.71
C GLY A 69 6.81 -12.19 12.76
N GLU A 70 6.69 -11.71 14.00
CA GLU A 70 6.12 -12.43 15.16
C GLU A 70 4.62 -12.78 15.03
N SER A 71 3.98 -12.37 13.93
CA SER A 71 2.62 -12.78 13.57
C SER A 71 2.53 -14.26 13.11
N LYS A 72 3.28 -15.16 13.77
CA LYS A 72 3.23 -16.63 13.65
C LYS A 72 1.87 -17.22 14.07
N ARG A 73 0.88 -16.39 14.42
CA ARG A 73 -0.52 -16.80 14.54
C ARG A 73 -1.08 -17.10 13.14
N SER A 74 -0.69 -18.28 12.66
CA SER A 74 -1.47 -19.14 11.76
C SER A 74 -2.43 -18.38 10.82
N SER A 75 -1.91 -17.64 9.85
CA SER A 75 -2.73 -17.36 8.67
C SER A 75 -2.72 -18.62 7.79
N THR A 76 -3.40 -19.67 8.23
CA THR A 76 -3.78 -20.83 7.40
C THR A 76 -4.78 -20.45 6.28
N GLY A 77 -4.93 -19.17 6.01
CA GLY A 77 -5.77 -18.60 4.96
C GLY A 77 -4.98 -18.27 3.68
N SER A 78 -5.72 -18.09 2.59
CA SER A 78 -5.14 -17.68 1.30
C SER A 78 -4.62 -16.24 1.38
N PHE A 79 -3.43 -16.00 0.83
CA PHE A 79 -2.85 -14.65 0.69
C PHE A 79 -3.82 -13.65 0.06
N VAL A 80 -4.57 -14.07 -0.97
CA VAL A 80 -5.59 -13.27 -1.65
C VAL A 80 -6.66 -12.77 -0.69
N GLN A 81 -7.13 -13.65 0.20
CA GLN A 81 -8.20 -13.33 1.14
C GLN A 81 -7.70 -12.40 2.24
N GLY A 82 -6.50 -12.67 2.79
CA GLY A 82 -5.87 -11.80 3.76
C GLY A 82 -5.70 -10.38 3.22
N TYR A 83 -5.14 -10.26 2.02
CA TYR A 83 -5.00 -8.97 1.32
C TYR A 83 -6.36 -8.28 1.15
N LEU A 84 -7.36 -8.96 0.58
CA LEU A 84 -8.67 -8.38 0.31
C LEU A 84 -9.37 -7.88 1.58
N ILE A 85 -9.37 -8.67 2.65
CA ILE A 85 -10.00 -8.29 3.93
C ILE A 85 -9.30 -7.07 4.51
N THR A 86 -7.97 -7.11 4.64
CA THR A 86 -7.20 -6.00 5.20
C THR A 86 -7.43 -4.71 4.41
N THR A 87 -7.39 -4.80 3.08
CA THR A 87 -7.54 -3.65 2.21
C THR A 87 -8.96 -3.11 2.19
N LEU A 88 -9.99 -3.96 2.13
CA LEU A 88 -11.40 -3.51 2.20
C LEU A 88 -11.73 -2.87 3.54
N ALA A 89 -11.31 -3.48 4.65
CA ALA A 89 -11.53 -2.93 5.99
C ALA A 89 -10.91 -1.52 6.08
N PHE A 90 -9.69 -1.39 5.57
CA PHE A 90 -9.00 -0.11 5.55
C PHE A 90 -9.67 0.92 4.65
N CYS A 91 -9.97 0.57 3.39
CA CYS A 91 -10.65 1.47 2.45
C CYS A 91 -11.99 1.96 2.98
N THR A 92 -12.73 1.08 3.67
CA THR A 92 -14.02 1.41 4.30
C THR A 92 -13.84 2.36 5.46
N ALA A 93 -12.93 2.05 6.39
CA ALA A 93 -12.62 2.93 7.52
C ALA A 93 -12.17 4.33 7.04
N HIS A 94 -11.33 4.37 6.01
CA HIS A 94 -10.88 5.61 5.41
C HIS A 94 -12.03 6.39 4.75
N GLY A 95 -12.96 5.72 4.06
CA GLY A 95 -14.14 6.35 3.47
C GLY A 95 -15.09 6.94 4.50
N VAL A 96 -15.35 6.22 5.60
CA VAL A 96 -16.15 6.71 6.73
C VAL A 96 -15.51 7.96 7.33
N PHE A 97 -14.20 7.91 7.55
CA PHE A 97 -13.45 9.02 8.09
C PHE A 97 -13.51 10.25 7.14
N LEU A 98 -13.42 10.04 5.83
CA LEU A 98 -13.58 11.09 4.83
C LEU A 98 -14.93 11.79 4.93
N GLY A 99 -16.00 10.99 5.00
CA GLY A 99 -17.35 11.49 5.16
C GLY A 99 -17.52 12.30 6.43
N MET A 100 -16.87 11.88 7.52
CA MET A 100 -16.88 12.60 8.80
C MET A 100 -16.19 13.97 8.70
N ILE A 101 -15.03 14.07 8.02
CA ILE A 101 -14.38 15.37 7.80
C ILE A 101 -15.25 16.30 6.97
N LEU A 102 -15.82 15.80 5.86
CA LEU A 102 -16.70 16.60 5.01
C LEU A 102 -17.93 17.08 5.78
N LEU A 103 -18.51 16.22 6.63
CA LEU A 103 -19.62 16.56 7.50
C LEU A 103 -19.22 17.65 8.51
N LEU A 104 -18.10 17.49 9.20
CA LEU A 104 -17.60 18.47 10.16
C LEU A 104 -17.31 19.83 9.50
N LEU A 105 -16.72 19.85 8.31
CA LEU A 105 -16.49 21.10 7.57
C LEU A 105 -17.81 21.78 7.19
N THR A 106 -18.82 20.99 6.81
CA THR A 106 -20.15 21.50 6.47
C THR A 106 -20.85 22.10 7.70
N VAL A 107 -20.85 21.39 8.83
CA VAL A 107 -21.49 21.82 10.07
C VAL A 107 -20.79 23.04 10.69
N ASN A 108 -19.48 23.18 10.53
CA ASN A 108 -18.70 24.33 11.01
C ASN A 108 -18.73 25.54 10.07
N GLY A 109 -19.68 25.62 9.13
CA GLY A 109 -19.86 26.77 8.24
C GLY A 109 -18.80 26.91 7.14
N ARG A 110 -17.93 25.91 6.97
CA ARG A 110 -16.90 25.85 5.90
C ARG A 110 -17.35 24.94 4.75
N GLY A 111 -18.66 24.88 4.50
CA GLY A 111 -19.29 23.99 3.52
C GLY A 111 -18.86 24.24 2.07
N GLU A 112 -18.37 25.44 1.73
CA GLU A 112 -17.87 25.74 0.39
C GLU A 112 -16.68 24.85 -0.03
N PHE A 113 -15.84 24.45 0.93
CA PHE A 113 -14.72 23.51 0.68
C PHE A 113 -15.21 22.04 0.57
N ALA A 114 -16.36 21.73 1.17
CA ALA A 114 -16.94 20.39 1.18
C ALA A 114 -17.83 20.10 -0.05
N VAL A 115 -18.01 21.06 -0.96
CA VAL A 115 -18.81 20.86 -2.18
C VAL A 115 -18.19 19.74 -3.01
N VAL A 116 -19.00 18.76 -3.42
CA VAL A 116 -18.58 17.66 -4.28
C VAL A 116 -19.29 17.79 -5.61
N ASP A 117 -18.55 18.03 -6.68
CA ASP A 117 -19.07 17.93 -8.05
C ASP A 117 -18.95 16.49 -8.53
N TRP A 118 -20.06 15.75 -8.42
CA TRP A 118 -20.15 14.34 -8.81
C TRP A 118 -19.85 14.09 -10.29
N ARG A 119 -20.05 15.08 -11.18
CA ARG A 119 -19.70 14.93 -12.60
C ARG A 119 -18.19 14.90 -12.76
N THR A 120 -17.50 15.82 -12.10
CA THR A 120 -16.04 15.89 -12.09
C THR A 120 -15.43 14.69 -11.37
N VAL A 121 -16.03 14.23 -10.27
CA VAL A 121 -15.66 12.96 -9.62
C VAL A 121 -15.76 11.80 -10.60
N GLY A 122 -16.87 11.67 -11.32
CA GLY A 122 -17.08 10.61 -12.30
C GLY A 122 -16.00 10.58 -13.40
N ILE A 123 -15.63 11.75 -13.92
CA ILE A 123 -14.57 11.87 -14.92
C ILE A 123 -13.21 11.48 -14.34
N GLY A 124 -12.86 11.99 -13.15
CA GLY A 124 -11.61 11.63 -12.46
C GLY A 124 -11.50 10.13 -12.19
N CYS A 125 -12.57 9.53 -11.67
CA CYS A 125 -12.66 8.08 -11.44
C CYS A 125 -12.53 7.28 -12.73
N ALA A 126 -13.17 7.70 -13.82
CA ALA A 126 -13.06 7.04 -15.12
C ALA A 126 -11.61 7.08 -15.65
N CYS A 127 -10.94 8.23 -15.56
CA CYS A 127 -9.53 8.36 -15.92
C CYS A 127 -8.64 7.40 -15.13
N VAL A 128 -8.83 7.31 -13.81
CA VAL A 128 -8.08 6.38 -12.95
C VAL A 128 -8.31 4.92 -13.38
N VAL A 129 -9.56 4.53 -13.64
CA VAL A 129 -9.89 3.17 -14.10
C VAL A 129 -9.22 2.87 -15.43
N VAL A 130 -9.28 3.79 -16.40
CA VAL A 130 -8.65 3.60 -17.71
C VAL A 130 -7.15 3.38 -17.57
N VAL A 131 -6.46 4.22 -16.78
CA VAL A 131 -5.02 4.07 -16.53
C VAL A 131 -4.71 2.72 -15.88
N LEU A 132 -5.49 2.31 -14.88
CA LEU A 132 -5.31 1.03 -14.19
C LEU A 132 -5.56 -0.17 -15.11
N LEU A 133 -6.54 -0.08 -16.02
CA LEU A 133 -6.85 -1.14 -16.98
C LEU A 133 -5.73 -1.28 -18.02
N VAL A 134 -5.18 -0.17 -18.51
CA VAL A 134 -4.04 -0.18 -19.44
C VAL A 134 -2.82 -0.82 -18.77
N ASP A 135 -2.49 -0.40 -17.55
CA ASP A 135 -1.38 -0.97 -16.78
C ASP A 135 -1.58 -2.47 -16.51
N PHE A 136 -2.79 -2.87 -16.12
CA PHE A 136 -3.15 -4.26 -15.91
C PHE A 136 -3.02 -5.10 -17.19
N ALA A 137 -3.44 -4.58 -18.34
CA ALA A 137 -3.34 -5.25 -19.63
C ALA A 137 -1.88 -5.46 -20.05
N VAL A 138 -1.01 -4.47 -19.79
CA VAL A 138 0.44 -4.58 -20.04
C VAL A 138 1.06 -5.65 -19.15
N ASP A 139 0.70 -5.67 -17.86
CA ASP A 139 1.21 -6.65 -16.90
C ASP A 139 0.69 -8.07 -17.17
N LEU A 140 -0.48 -8.23 -17.78
CA LEU A 140 -1.13 -9.53 -17.98
C LEU A 140 -0.24 -10.55 -18.69
N LYS A 141 0.62 -10.10 -19.61
CA LYS A 141 1.58 -10.94 -20.34
C LYS A 141 2.81 -11.32 -19.51
N ARG A 142 3.16 -10.52 -18.51
CA ARG A 142 4.38 -10.67 -17.70
C ARG A 142 4.10 -11.37 -16.36
N LEU A 143 2.87 -11.24 -15.85
CA LEU A 143 2.43 -11.83 -14.57
C LEU A 143 2.82 -13.30 -14.36
N PRO A 144 2.74 -14.21 -15.34
CA PRO A 144 3.11 -15.62 -15.10
C PRO A 144 4.58 -15.82 -14.71
N ASN A 145 5.45 -14.94 -15.18
CA ASN A 145 6.90 -15.00 -14.95
C ASN A 145 7.34 -14.26 -13.68
N TRP A 146 6.40 -13.62 -12.97
CA TRP A 146 6.74 -12.93 -11.73
C TRP A 146 6.97 -13.95 -10.62
N SER A 147 7.84 -13.57 -9.69
CA SER A 147 8.03 -14.33 -8.46
C SER A 147 6.90 -13.98 -7.48
N PHE A 148 6.53 -14.90 -6.60
CA PHE A 148 5.59 -14.62 -5.52
C PHE A 148 6.02 -13.42 -4.67
N LEU A 149 7.32 -13.29 -4.37
CA LEU A 149 7.89 -12.15 -3.65
C LEU A 149 7.59 -10.81 -4.34
N SER A 150 7.60 -10.79 -5.68
CA SER A 150 7.28 -9.57 -6.43
C SER A 150 5.81 -9.16 -6.27
N ILE A 151 4.91 -10.15 -6.21
CA ILE A 151 3.48 -9.95 -5.95
C ILE A 151 3.25 -9.51 -4.50
N GLU A 152 3.92 -10.16 -3.54
CA GLU A 152 3.87 -9.84 -2.11
C GLU A 152 4.34 -8.40 -1.84
N GLN A 153 5.48 -8.00 -2.40
CA GLN A 153 5.98 -6.63 -2.29
C GLN A 153 5.03 -5.61 -2.91
N MET A 154 4.44 -5.91 -4.07
CA MET A 154 3.47 -5.02 -4.71
C MET A 154 2.22 -4.83 -3.84
N ALA A 155 1.71 -5.89 -3.23
CA ALA A 155 0.59 -5.84 -2.29
C ALA A 155 0.91 -4.95 -1.08
N TYR A 156 2.09 -5.13 -0.47
CA TYR A 156 2.49 -4.34 0.71
C TYR A 156 2.85 -2.88 0.39
N ARG A 157 3.37 -2.57 -0.81
CA ARG A 157 3.59 -1.18 -1.25
C ARG A 157 2.29 -0.38 -1.33
N GLY A 158 1.17 -1.02 -1.66
CA GLY A 158 -0.15 -0.38 -1.61
C GLY A 158 -0.57 -0.01 -0.19
N LEU A 159 -0.29 -0.90 0.77
CA LEU A 159 -0.60 -0.72 2.20
C LEU A 159 0.25 0.32 2.92
N GLY A 160 1.35 0.82 2.34
CA GLY A 160 2.10 1.92 2.96
C GLY A 160 1.51 3.31 2.67
N ARG A 161 0.76 3.50 1.57
CA ARG A 161 0.08 4.79 1.27
C ARG A 161 -0.96 5.15 2.33
N VAL A 162 -1.64 4.13 2.83
CA VAL A 162 -2.55 4.12 3.97
C VAL A 162 -1.97 4.78 5.22
N VAL A 163 -0.71 4.48 5.56
CA VAL A 163 -0.02 5.06 6.72
C VAL A 163 0.21 6.55 6.51
N VAL A 164 0.53 6.95 5.29
CA VAL A 164 0.74 8.37 4.93
C VAL A 164 -0.55 9.14 5.03
N VAL A 165 -1.64 8.56 4.56
CA VAL A 165 -2.99 9.12 4.74
C VAL A 165 -3.26 9.31 6.23
N HIS A 166 -3.03 8.29 7.07
CA HIS A 166 -3.27 8.41 8.52
C HIS A 166 -2.34 9.43 9.20
N LEU A 167 -1.06 9.49 8.81
CA LEU A 167 -0.14 10.52 9.29
C LEU A 167 -0.61 11.91 8.88
N THR A 168 -1.05 12.06 7.64
CA THR A 168 -1.60 13.33 7.16
C THR A 168 -2.84 13.71 7.95
N LEU A 169 -3.69 12.75 8.30
CA LEU A 169 -4.87 13.03 9.10
C LEU A 169 -4.50 13.47 10.52
N ILE A 170 -3.52 12.82 11.15
CA ILE A 170 -3.02 13.21 12.47
C ILE A 170 -2.38 14.61 12.41
N PHE A 171 -1.40 14.81 11.53
CA PHE A 171 -0.68 16.08 11.41
C PHE A 171 -1.53 17.20 10.81
N GLY A 172 -2.45 16.87 9.93
CA GLY A 172 -3.41 17.78 9.36
C GLY A 172 -4.37 18.30 10.43
N LEU A 173 -5.00 17.40 11.20
CA LEU A 173 -5.91 17.82 12.27
C LEU A 173 -5.19 18.72 13.29
N VAL A 174 -3.93 18.40 13.61
CA VAL A 174 -3.05 19.25 14.42
C VAL A 174 -2.78 20.60 13.73
N ALA A 175 -2.49 20.62 12.43
CA ALA A 175 -2.23 21.85 11.68
C ALA A 175 -3.46 22.77 11.64
N VAL A 176 -4.67 22.23 11.49
CA VAL A 176 -5.92 23.01 11.56
C VAL A 176 -6.16 23.53 12.96
N ALA A 177 -5.92 22.72 13.99
CA ALA A 177 -6.05 23.13 15.38
C ALA A 177 -5.11 24.29 15.74
N ILE A 178 -3.95 24.41 15.08
CA ILE A 178 -2.95 25.46 15.34
C ILE A 178 -3.14 26.69 14.44
N THR A 179 -3.48 26.49 13.15
CA THR A 179 -3.44 27.57 12.14
C THR A 179 -4.81 28.14 11.79
N ASP A 180 -5.90 27.52 12.25
CA ASP A 180 -7.29 27.87 11.94
C ASP A 180 -7.63 27.91 10.43
N ALA A 181 -6.69 27.53 9.56
CA ALA A 181 -6.79 27.59 8.12
C ALA A 181 -7.02 26.18 7.52
N PRO A 182 -8.14 25.94 6.81
CA PRO A 182 -8.50 24.62 6.30
C PRO A 182 -7.62 24.17 5.13
N ASN A 183 -7.10 25.11 4.32
CA ASN A 183 -6.21 24.83 3.18
C ASN A 183 -4.87 24.20 3.59
N SER A 184 -4.47 24.35 4.86
CA SER A 184 -3.23 23.79 5.41
C SER A 184 -3.24 22.25 5.44
N LEU A 185 -4.41 21.63 5.62
CA LEU A 185 -4.57 20.16 5.57
C LEU A 185 -4.12 19.58 4.24
N PHE A 186 -4.56 20.23 3.17
CA PHE A 186 -4.42 19.72 1.82
C PHE A 186 -2.99 19.90 1.31
N GLY A 187 -2.34 21.01 1.68
CA GLY A 187 -0.91 21.21 1.44
C GLY A 187 -0.05 20.13 2.11
N VAL A 188 -0.28 19.87 3.41
CA VAL A 188 0.43 18.81 4.16
C VAL A 188 0.16 17.43 3.54
N PHE A 189 -1.07 17.16 3.12
CA PHE A 189 -1.44 15.93 2.42
C PHE A 189 -0.66 15.70 1.14
N ILE A 190 -0.64 16.70 0.25
CA ILE A 190 0.08 16.60 -1.02
C ILE A 190 1.57 16.42 -0.77
N VAL A 191 2.17 17.17 0.17
CA VAL A 191 3.59 17.07 0.50
C VAL A 191 3.93 15.69 1.04
N LEU A 192 3.19 15.18 2.02
CA LEU A 192 3.43 13.85 2.60
C LEU A 192 3.19 12.73 1.59
N LYS A 193 2.14 12.83 0.77
CA LYS A 193 1.84 11.87 -0.32
C LYS A 193 2.96 11.83 -1.35
N THR A 194 3.46 13.00 -1.76
CA THR A 194 4.57 13.12 -2.72
C THR A 194 5.86 12.56 -2.11
N LEU A 195 6.16 12.92 -0.86
CA LEU A 195 7.33 12.41 -0.15
C LEU A 195 7.29 10.89 -0.02
N TYR A 196 6.13 10.32 0.29
CA TYR A 196 5.97 8.87 0.29
C TYR A 196 6.12 8.23 -1.08
N ALA A 197 5.54 8.84 -2.14
CA ALA A 197 5.70 8.33 -3.49
C ALA A 197 7.18 8.28 -3.88
N VAL A 198 7.94 9.33 -3.56
CA VAL A 198 9.40 9.39 -3.74
C VAL A 198 10.11 8.35 -2.87
N ALA A 199 9.79 8.23 -1.59
CA ALA A 199 10.39 7.26 -0.68
C ALA A 199 10.13 5.81 -1.11
N SER A 200 8.94 5.53 -1.67
CA SER A 200 8.56 4.21 -2.19
C SER A 200 9.24 3.88 -3.54
N ALA A 201 9.67 4.90 -4.28
CA ALA A 201 10.45 4.78 -5.51
C ALA A 201 11.92 4.46 -5.23
N LEU A 202 12.43 4.87 -4.06
CA LEU A 202 13.80 4.60 -3.65
C LEU A 202 14.00 3.09 -3.39
N PRO A 203 15.18 2.54 -3.73
CA PRO A 203 15.47 1.14 -3.44
C PRO A 203 15.39 0.89 -1.93
N GLN A 204 14.58 -0.07 -1.51
CA GLN A 204 14.56 -0.47 -0.10
C GLN A 204 15.91 -1.10 0.23
N TRP A 205 16.69 -0.41 1.07
CA TRP A 205 17.99 -0.85 1.53
C TRP A 205 17.79 -2.00 2.53
N GLU A 206 17.99 -3.24 2.09
CA GLU A 206 17.96 -4.45 2.93
C GLU A 206 19.41 -4.96 3.15
N PRO A 207 20.17 -4.43 4.12
CA PRO A 207 21.57 -4.79 4.28
C PRO A 207 21.71 -6.23 4.76
N ALA A 208 22.65 -6.99 4.19
CA ALA A 208 22.86 -8.40 4.54
C ALA A 208 23.34 -8.58 5.99
N SER A 209 24.06 -7.60 6.52
CA SER A 209 24.51 -7.53 7.91
C SER A 209 23.95 -6.29 8.61
N ALA A 210 23.77 -6.36 9.93
CA ALA A 210 23.33 -5.23 10.73
C ALA A 210 24.36 -4.08 10.63
N PRO A 211 23.93 -2.84 10.32
CA PRO A 211 24.84 -1.69 10.29
C PRO A 211 25.51 -1.48 11.66
N PRO A 212 26.83 -1.23 11.72
CA PRO A 212 27.57 -1.14 12.99
C PRO A 212 27.09 -0.04 13.94
N TRP A 213 26.45 1.02 13.43
CA TRP A 213 25.87 2.07 14.25
C TRP A 213 24.54 1.64 14.88
N LEU A 214 23.73 0.88 14.14
CA LEU A 214 22.40 0.44 14.57
C LEU A 214 22.55 -0.59 15.69
N SER A 215 23.47 -1.53 15.54
CA SER A 215 23.76 -2.52 16.58
C SER A 215 24.27 -1.87 17.87
N ARG A 216 25.09 -0.82 17.77
CA ARG A 216 25.55 -0.04 18.95
C ARG A 216 24.41 0.63 19.70
N VAL A 217 23.39 1.11 18.99
CA VAL A 217 22.22 1.77 19.58
C VAL A 217 21.27 0.74 20.19
N MET A 218 20.96 -0.32 19.43
CA MET A 218 20.01 -1.36 19.84
C MET A 218 20.52 -2.20 21.01
N ASN A 219 21.82 -2.53 21.05
CA ASN A 219 22.43 -3.24 22.18
C ASN A 219 22.52 -2.40 23.47
N ARG A 220 22.25 -1.09 23.40
CA ARG A 220 22.24 -0.18 24.55
C ARG A 220 20.85 0.02 25.15
N MET A 221 19.80 -0.33 24.42
CA MET A 221 18.42 -0.29 24.90
C MET A 221 18.05 -1.61 25.60
N PRO A 222 17.08 -1.61 26.54
CA PRO A 222 16.57 -2.84 27.14
C PRO A 222 16.10 -3.77 26.03
N ASN A 223 16.79 -4.89 25.85
CA ASN A 223 16.56 -5.76 24.71
C ASN A 223 15.27 -6.55 24.92
N VAL A 224 14.41 -6.62 23.90
CA VAL A 224 13.15 -7.39 23.94
C VAL A 224 13.43 -8.90 24.05
N HIS A 225 14.63 -9.33 23.64
CA HIS A 225 15.15 -10.68 23.82
C HIS A 225 16.32 -10.69 24.83
N PRO A 226 16.07 -11.05 26.10
CA PRO A 226 17.12 -11.11 27.11
C PRO A 226 18.22 -12.09 26.72
N GLY A 227 19.48 -11.65 26.69
CA GLY A 227 20.65 -12.50 26.48
C GLY A 227 21.11 -12.67 25.03
N GLU A 228 20.43 -12.08 24.04
CA GLU A 228 20.83 -12.11 22.64
C GLU A 228 21.36 -10.75 22.16
N LYS A 229 22.41 -10.74 21.32
CA LYS A 229 22.89 -9.51 20.68
C LYS A 229 22.03 -9.16 19.47
N PHE A 230 21.85 -7.87 19.20
CA PHE A 230 21.08 -7.39 18.05
C PHE A 230 21.60 -7.95 16.70
N GLU A 231 22.91 -8.15 16.55
CA GLU A 231 23.51 -8.71 15.35
C GLU A 231 23.10 -10.16 15.10
N GLU A 232 23.02 -10.97 16.17
CA GLU A 232 22.63 -12.38 16.12
C GLU A 232 21.13 -12.49 15.81
N PHE A 233 20.33 -11.67 16.48
CA PHE A 233 18.91 -11.53 16.20
C PHE A 233 18.67 -11.15 14.72
N TRP A 234 19.38 -10.13 14.22
CA TRP A 234 19.28 -9.68 12.83
C TRP A 234 19.66 -10.79 11.85
N ALA A 235 20.78 -11.48 12.08
CA ALA A 235 21.21 -12.58 11.22
C ALA A 235 20.17 -13.71 11.18
N ARG A 236 19.63 -14.10 12.34
CA ARG A 236 18.60 -15.14 12.45
C ARG A 236 17.30 -14.73 11.76
N ASP A 237 16.87 -13.48 11.96
CA ASP A 237 15.68 -12.93 11.30
C ASP A 237 15.85 -12.95 9.77
N ARG A 238 17.04 -12.57 9.26
CA ARG A 238 17.32 -12.61 7.81
C ARG A 238 17.34 -14.02 7.24
N VAL A 239 17.91 -14.99 7.94
CA VAL A 239 17.87 -16.40 7.51
C VAL A 239 16.42 -16.90 7.50
N GLY A 240 15.66 -16.65 8.58
CA GLY A 240 14.26 -17.05 8.66
C GLY A 240 13.40 -16.42 7.56
N GLU A 241 13.63 -15.16 7.24
CA GLU A 241 12.95 -14.45 6.15
C GLU A 241 13.30 -15.01 4.77
N LEU A 242 14.57 -15.38 4.52
CA LEU A 242 14.98 -16.03 3.27
C LEU A 242 14.31 -17.39 3.09
N GLU A 243 14.28 -18.21 4.14
CA GLU A 243 13.61 -19.51 4.11
C GLU A 243 12.10 -19.37 3.90
N ARG A 244 11.46 -18.39 4.55
CA ARG A 244 10.03 -18.08 4.36
C ARG A 244 9.75 -17.70 2.90
N ARG A 245 10.56 -16.81 2.33
CA ARG A 245 10.46 -16.41 0.91
C ARG A 245 10.59 -17.62 -0.01
N ALA A 246 11.58 -18.49 0.24
CA ALA A 246 11.77 -19.72 -0.53
C ALA A 246 10.56 -20.66 -0.46
N ARG A 247 10.00 -20.89 0.74
CA ARG A 247 8.80 -21.73 0.91
C ARG A 247 7.58 -21.15 0.19
N ASN A 248 7.38 -19.83 0.23
CA ASN A 248 6.27 -19.19 -0.47
C ASN A 248 6.39 -19.26 -2.00
N GLU A 249 7.61 -19.35 -2.53
CA GLU A 249 7.92 -19.48 -3.97
C GLU A 249 7.78 -20.92 -4.50
N GLU A 250 7.64 -21.94 -3.64
CA GLU A 250 7.49 -23.33 -4.07
C GLU A 250 6.29 -23.49 -5.03
N PRO A 251 6.41 -24.28 -6.12
CA PRO A 251 5.25 -24.62 -6.95
C PRO A 251 4.16 -25.30 -6.11
N TRP A 252 2.91 -24.88 -6.29
CA TRP A 252 1.80 -25.50 -5.56
C TRP A 252 1.53 -26.91 -6.11
N THR A 253 1.64 -27.90 -5.23
CA THR A 253 1.20 -29.28 -5.51
C THR A 253 -0.08 -29.55 -4.72
N PRO A 254 -1.22 -29.84 -5.37
CA PRO A 254 -2.44 -30.21 -4.67
C PRO A 254 -2.20 -31.43 -3.77
N PRO A 255 -2.75 -31.46 -2.54
CA PRO A 255 -2.73 -32.66 -1.72
C PRO A 255 -3.45 -33.78 -2.47
N GLY A 256 -2.70 -34.81 -2.89
CA GLY A 256 -3.21 -35.97 -3.64
C GLY A 256 -2.43 -36.32 -4.91
N THR A 257 -1.61 -35.41 -5.45
CA THR A 257 -0.79 -35.68 -6.66
C THR A 257 0.66 -36.08 -6.34
N ARG A 258 0.89 -36.89 -5.30
CA ARG A 258 2.18 -37.62 -5.21
C ARG A 258 2.19 -38.61 -6.36
N ARG A 259 2.92 -38.31 -7.42
CA ARG A 259 3.28 -39.32 -8.42
C ARG A 259 4.04 -40.42 -7.69
N VAL A 260 3.45 -41.61 -7.70
CA VAL A 260 4.14 -42.85 -7.44
C VAL A 260 5.15 -42.98 -8.57
N HIS A 261 6.43 -42.80 -8.26
CA HIS A 261 7.55 -43.23 -9.08
C HIS A 261 8.42 -44.13 -8.20
#